data_AF-A0A3L7P0Z7-F1
#
_entry.id   AF-A0A3L7P0Z7-F1
#
_cell.length_a   1.000
_cell.length_b   1.000
_cell.length_c   1.000
_cell.angle_alpha   90.00
_cell.angle_beta   90.00
_cell.angle_gamma   90.00
#
_symmetry.space_group_name_H-M   'P 1'
#
loop_
_entity.id
_entity.type
_entity.pdbx_description
1 polymer ?
#
loop_
_entity_poly.entity_id
_entity_poly.type
_entity_poly.pdbx_seq_one_letter_code
_entity_poly.pdbx_strand_id
1 'polypeptide(L)'
;MFRGDDDNKDQSYVLFGIRRELLPNILLPIGTYQKPDIRDLARQSGLRVADKKDSYEICFVPDQDYAGFLKRYRGVENTAGDFVDMSGNVLGQHEGYEHFTVGQRKGLGIAFGEPRFVISIHPQSRQVVLGLRSDLATTRIEVHDVNWLSDRPADNFRCEVKVRYRQKSEPCSVQVHSEKQVTVDADSPIFGVAPGQAAVFYDEDRVIGGGWIRGNN
;
A
#
# COMPACT_ATOMS: atom_id res chain seq x y z
N MET A 1 -18.46 -2.26 6.85
CA MET A 1 -17.80 -2.57 5.56
C MET A 1 -17.07 -3.88 5.72
N PHE A 2 -17.14 -4.75 4.72
CA PHE A 2 -16.53 -6.10 4.75
C PHE A 2 -15.66 -6.32 3.51
N ARG A 3 -14.79 -7.32 3.56
CA ARG A 3 -14.10 -7.87 2.39
C ARG A 3 -15.11 -8.35 1.36
N GLY A 4 -14.74 -8.31 0.08
CA GLY A 4 -15.46 -9.03 -0.96
C GLY A 4 -15.13 -10.52 -0.94
N ASP A 5 -16.06 -11.36 -1.37
CA ASP A 5 -15.94 -12.82 -1.33
C ASP A 5 -14.87 -13.37 -2.31
N ASP A 6 -14.45 -12.58 -3.29
CA ASP A 6 -13.31 -12.89 -4.16
C ASP A 6 -12.02 -12.28 -3.58
N ASP A 7 -11.26 -13.06 -2.82
CA ASP A 7 -9.99 -12.65 -2.20
C ASP A 7 -8.99 -12.03 -3.20
N ASN A 8 -9.02 -12.45 -4.46
CA ASN A 8 -8.11 -11.93 -5.49
C ASN A 8 -8.54 -10.56 -6.01
N LYS A 9 -9.79 -10.19 -5.78
CA LYS A 9 -10.43 -8.96 -6.29
C LYS A 9 -11.06 -8.12 -5.19
N ASP A 10 -10.91 -8.48 -3.93
CA ASP A 10 -11.31 -7.68 -2.78
C ASP A 10 -10.71 -6.28 -2.85
N GLN A 11 -11.57 -5.27 -2.78
CA GLN A 11 -11.19 -3.85 -2.82
C GLN A 11 -11.34 -3.16 -1.46
N SER A 12 -11.67 -3.89 -0.40
CA SER A 12 -11.85 -3.33 0.94
C SER A 12 -10.65 -2.47 1.41
N TYR A 13 -9.43 -2.89 1.05
CA TYR A 13 -8.19 -2.17 1.36
C TYR A 13 -8.14 -0.76 0.77
N VAL A 14 -8.66 -0.53 -0.45
CA VAL A 14 -8.64 0.81 -1.06
C VAL A 14 -9.83 1.65 -0.60
N LEU A 15 -10.89 1.02 -0.10
CA LEU A 15 -12.11 1.68 0.37
C LEU A 15 -12.01 2.13 1.85
N PHE A 16 -10.91 1.83 2.55
CA PHE A 16 -10.72 2.18 3.95
C PHE A 16 -10.90 3.68 4.24
N GLY A 17 -10.65 4.55 3.26
CA GLY A 17 -10.75 6.02 3.38
C GLY A 17 -12.16 6.58 3.19
N ILE A 18 -13.17 5.73 2.95
CA ILE A 18 -14.57 6.18 2.88
C ILE A 18 -14.97 6.79 4.23
N ARG A 19 -15.65 7.94 4.20
CA ARG A 19 -16.19 8.54 5.41
C ARG A 19 -17.29 7.66 6.01
N ARG A 20 -17.21 7.36 7.30
CA ARG A 20 -18.10 6.41 7.99
C ARG A 20 -19.58 6.73 7.80
N GLU A 21 -19.95 8.01 7.83
CA GLU A 21 -21.33 8.50 7.65
C GLU A 21 -21.90 8.23 6.26
N LEU A 22 -21.06 7.95 5.26
CA LEU A 22 -21.50 7.60 3.91
C LEU A 22 -21.80 6.11 3.75
N LEU A 23 -21.29 5.25 4.64
CA LEU A 23 -21.45 3.79 4.50
C LEU A 23 -22.91 3.33 4.35
N PRO A 24 -23.91 3.88 5.07
CA PRO A 24 -25.31 3.49 4.89
C PRO A 24 -25.88 3.83 3.50
N ASN A 25 -25.23 4.74 2.76
CA ASN A 25 -25.67 5.23 1.46
C ASN A 25 -24.90 4.60 0.29
N ILE A 26 -24.03 3.62 0.54
CA ILE A 26 -23.18 2.99 -0.48
C ILE A 26 -23.67 1.56 -0.73
N LEU A 27 -23.88 1.24 -2.01
CA LEU A 27 -24.18 -0.12 -2.46
C LEU A 27 -22.96 -0.69 -3.19
N LEU A 28 -22.54 -1.88 -2.77
CA LEU A 28 -21.44 -2.65 -3.39
C LEU A 28 -22.01 -3.97 -3.96
N PRO A 29 -22.80 -3.92 -5.05
CA PRO A 29 -23.64 -5.04 -5.50
C PRO A 29 -22.87 -6.27 -6.00
N ILE A 30 -21.57 -6.11 -6.26
CA ILE A 30 -20.70 -7.17 -6.77
C ILE A 30 -19.84 -7.81 -5.68
N GLY A 31 -19.98 -7.38 -4.43
CA GLY A 31 -19.11 -7.83 -3.32
C GLY A 31 -19.19 -9.33 -3.04
N THR A 32 -20.31 -9.97 -3.37
CA THR A 32 -20.55 -11.41 -3.13
C THR A 32 -20.32 -12.30 -4.36
N TYR A 33 -19.73 -11.75 -5.42
CA TYR A 33 -19.52 -12.48 -6.67
C TYR A 33 -18.04 -12.76 -6.88
N GLN A 34 -17.74 -13.93 -7.45
CA GLN A 34 -16.42 -14.15 -8.04
C GLN A 34 -16.33 -13.38 -9.36
N LYS A 35 -15.14 -12.88 -9.69
CA LYS A 35 -14.93 -12.11 -10.93
C LYS A 35 -15.38 -12.83 -12.21
N PRO A 36 -15.21 -14.16 -12.38
CA PRO A 36 -15.75 -14.87 -13.54
C PRO A 36 -17.26 -14.75 -13.67
N ASP A 37 -18.00 -14.89 -12.56
CA ASP A 37 -19.47 -14.82 -12.55
C ASP A 37 -19.97 -13.44 -12.97
N ILE A 38 -19.27 -12.37 -12.56
CA ILE A 38 -19.57 -11.00 -12.99
C ILE A 38 -19.40 -10.85 -14.51
N ARG A 39 -18.36 -11.47 -15.09
CA ARG A 39 -18.14 -11.43 -16.54
C ARG A 39 -19.24 -12.19 -17.28
N ASP A 40 -19.66 -13.35 -16.78
CA ASP A 40 -20.74 -14.12 -17.38
C ASP A 40 -22.07 -13.39 -17.32
N LEU A 41 -22.39 -12.76 -16.18
CA LEU A 41 -23.58 -11.90 -16.05
C LEU A 41 -23.56 -10.75 -17.06
N ALA A 42 -22.39 -10.12 -17.25
CA ALA A 42 -22.21 -9.05 -18.23
C ALA A 42 -22.41 -9.55 -19.68
N ARG A 43 -21.94 -10.74 -20.03
CA ARG A 43 -22.17 -11.35 -21.36
C ARG A 43 -23.64 -11.66 -21.58
N GLN A 44 -24.29 -12.30 -20.61
CA GLN A 44 -25.71 -12.65 -20.67
C GLN A 44 -26.59 -11.40 -20.80
N SER A 45 -26.17 -10.29 -20.18
CA SER A 45 -26.84 -8.99 -20.27
C SER A 45 -26.49 -8.18 -21.53
N GLY A 46 -25.66 -8.71 -22.44
CA GLY A 46 -25.25 -8.02 -23.67
C GLY A 46 -24.35 -6.79 -23.46
N LEU A 47 -23.65 -6.70 -22.32
CA LEU A 47 -22.76 -5.56 -22.02
C LEU A 47 -21.44 -5.67 -22.79
N ARG A 48 -21.13 -4.63 -23.58
CA ARG A 48 -19.89 -4.56 -24.40
C ARG A 48 -18.58 -4.63 -23.60
N VAL A 49 -18.64 -4.43 -22.28
CA VAL A 49 -17.47 -4.40 -21.39
C VAL A 49 -17.13 -5.76 -20.78
N ALA A 50 -17.91 -6.82 -21.07
CA ALA A 50 -17.74 -8.13 -20.45
C ALA A 50 -16.32 -8.71 -20.62
N ASP A 51 -15.71 -8.52 -21.79
CA ASP A 51 -14.36 -9.00 -22.10
C ASP A 51 -13.27 -7.93 -21.95
N LYS A 52 -13.65 -6.68 -21.61
CA LYS A 52 -12.68 -5.61 -21.39
C LYS A 52 -11.70 -6.03 -20.30
N LYS A 53 -10.40 -5.84 -20.53
CA LYS A 53 -9.39 -6.06 -19.49
C LYS A 53 -9.64 -5.08 -18.33
N ASP A 54 -9.47 -5.55 -17.11
CA ASP A 54 -9.56 -4.68 -15.94
C ASP A 54 -8.54 -3.53 -16.08
N SER A 55 -8.92 -2.32 -15.67
CA SER A 55 -7.95 -1.24 -15.53
C SER A 55 -7.02 -1.59 -14.37
N TYR A 56 -5.74 -1.76 -14.69
CA TYR A 56 -4.66 -1.80 -13.72
C TYR A 56 -4.00 -0.43 -13.75
N GLU A 57 -3.45 0.03 -12.62
CA GLU A 57 -2.77 1.33 -12.44
C GLU A 57 -3.66 2.56 -12.19
N ILE A 58 -3.04 3.70 -11.84
CA ILE A 58 -3.73 4.94 -11.50
C ILE A 58 -4.50 5.47 -12.72
N CYS A 59 -5.83 5.55 -12.63
CA CYS A 59 -6.74 5.83 -13.75
C CYS A 59 -6.45 7.11 -14.55
N PHE A 60 -5.74 8.09 -13.97
CA PHE A 60 -5.42 9.38 -14.61
C PHE A 60 -3.97 9.50 -15.09
N VAL A 61 -3.15 8.45 -14.92
CA VAL A 61 -1.78 8.42 -15.43
C VAL A 61 -1.76 7.56 -16.70
N PRO A 62 -1.65 8.17 -17.90
CA PRO A 62 -1.54 7.42 -19.14
C PRO A 62 -0.22 6.63 -19.18
N ASP A 63 -0.26 5.47 -19.84
CA ASP A 63 0.92 4.67 -20.23
C ASP A 63 1.88 4.27 -19.11
N GLN A 64 1.41 4.29 -17.85
CA GLN A 64 2.22 3.97 -16.66
C GLN A 64 3.43 4.92 -16.46
N ASP A 65 3.40 6.09 -17.09
CA ASP A 65 4.44 7.13 -16.98
C ASP A 65 4.28 7.96 -15.70
N TYR A 66 4.46 7.30 -14.55
CA TYR A 66 4.37 7.92 -13.23
C TYR A 66 5.40 9.04 -13.05
N ALA A 67 6.64 8.79 -13.46
CA ALA A 67 7.72 9.74 -13.30
C ALA A 67 7.52 10.98 -14.19
N GLY A 68 7.13 10.79 -15.46
CA GLY A 68 6.82 11.91 -16.33
C GLY A 68 5.59 12.68 -15.86
N PHE A 69 4.55 12.01 -15.32
CA PHE A 69 3.43 12.70 -14.68
C PHE A 69 3.89 13.56 -13.50
N LEU A 70 4.71 13.02 -12.59
CA LEU A 70 5.24 13.76 -11.45
C LEU A 70 6.11 14.95 -11.89
N LYS A 71 6.94 14.78 -12.92
CA LYS A 71 7.76 15.85 -13.50
C LYS A 71 6.90 16.99 -14.04
N ARG A 72 5.85 16.67 -14.81
CA ARG A 72 4.90 17.66 -15.34
C ARG A 72 4.13 18.39 -14.24
N TYR A 73 3.75 17.69 -13.17
CA TYR A 73 2.92 18.25 -12.10
C TYR A 73 3.71 19.07 -11.08
N ARG A 74 4.88 18.59 -10.65
CA ARG A 74 5.68 19.25 -9.59
C ARG A 74 6.63 20.32 -10.11
N GLY A 75 7.02 20.27 -11.39
CA GLY A 75 8.01 21.19 -11.97
C GLY A 75 9.42 21.04 -11.39
N VAL A 76 9.71 19.96 -10.67
CA VAL A 76 11.04 19.69 -10.09
C VAL A 76 11.91 19.01 -11.15
N GLU A 77 13.06 19.62 -11.48
CA GLU A 77 13.88 19.17 -12.62
C GLU A 77 14.96 18.15 -12.27
N ASN A 78 15.40 18.05 -11.01
CA ASN A 78 16.48 17.13 -10.64
C ASN A 78 16.25 16.41 -9.30
N THR A 79 15.83 15.16 -9.40
CA THR A 79 15.66 14.18 -8.30
C THR A 79 16.71 13.07 -8.36
N ALA A 80 17.68 13.15 -9.28
CA ALA A 80 18.79 12.23 -9.39
C ALA A 80 19.69 12.31 -8.14
N GLY A 81 20.32 11.20 -7.81
CA GLY A 81 21.14 11.07 -6.63
C GLY A 81 21.75 9.68 -6.50
N ASP A 82 22.11 9.32 -5.27
CA ASP A 82 22.93 8.14 -4.99
C ASP A 82 22.10 6.98 -4.47
N PHE A 83 22.41 5.79 -4.96
CA PHE A 83 22.15 4.57 -4.21
C PHE A 83 23.18 4.44 -3.10
N VAL A 84 22.72 4.24 -1.87
CA VAL A 84 23.60 4.03 -0.71
C VAL A 84 23.26 2.72 -0.01
N ASP A 85 24.22 2.10 0.67
CA ASP A 85 23.93 0.99 1.58
C ASP A 85 23.45 1.48 2.96
N MET A 86 23.13 0.54 3.85
CA MET A 86 22.72 0.81 5.23
C MET A 86 23.79 1.52 6.08
N SER A 87 25.05 1.52 5.64
CA SER A 87 26.17 2.24 6.28
C SER A 87 26.44 3.60 5.64
N GLY A 88 25.69 3.98 4.60
CA GLY A 88 25.85 5.23 3.87
C GLY A 88 26.91 5.19 2.78
N ASN A 89 27.47 4.02 2.45
CA ASN A 89 28.44 3.91 1.34
C ASN A 89 27.71 4.03 0.02
N VAL A 90 28.23 4.85 -0.89
CA VAL A 90 27.68 5.01 -2.24
C VAL A 90 27.94 3.74 -3.06
N LEU A 91 26.84 3.16 -3.58
CA LEU A 91 26.84 1.96 -4.41
C LEU A 91 26.71 2.29 -5.90
N GLY A 92 26.27 3.50 -6.23
CA GLY A 92 26.08 3.99 -7.59
C GLY A 92 25.04 5.12 -7.63
N GLN A 93 24.53 5.43 -8.81
CA GLN A 93 23.63 6.57 -9.03
C GLN A 93 22.30 6.15 -9.66
N HIS A 94 21.28 6.97 -9.46
CA HIS A 94 19.97 6.84 -10.10
C HIS A 94 19.50 8.15 -10.72
N GLU A 95 18.64 8.02 -11.74
CA GLU A 95 18.09 9.17 -12.50
C GLU A 95 16.99 9.94 -11.75
N GLY A 96 16.40 9.35 -10.71
CA GLY A 96 15.34 10.01 -9.93
C GLY A 96 14.76 9.11 -8.85
N TYR A 97 14.64 9.61 -7.62
CA TYR A 97 14.14 8.78 -6.51
C TYR A 97 12.65 8.37 -6.67
N GLU A 98 11.88 9.06 -7.51
CA GLU A 98 10.48 8.77 -7.84
C GLU A 98 10.28 7.46 -8.61
N HIS A 99 11.35 6.91 -9.19
CA HIS A 99 11.32 5.62 -9.88
C HIS A 99 11.38 4.41 -8.94
N PHE A 100 11.50 4.66 -7.63
CA PHE A 100 11.70 3.63 -6.64
C PHE A 100 10.58 3.63 -5.61
N THR A 101 10.28 2.43 -5.12
CA THR A 101 9.37 2.22 -3.99
C THR A 101 10.04 1.31 -2.98
N VAL A 102 9.84 1.55 -1.69
CA VAL A 102 10.32 0.65 -0.64
C VAL A 102 9.90 -0.81 -0.95
N GLY A 103 10.79 -1.77 -0.76
CA GLY A 103 10.61 -3.17 -1.12
C GLY A 103 10.84 -3.50 -2.60
N GLN A 104 11.13 -2.53 -3.46
CA GLN A 104 11.44 -2.77 -4.87
C GLN A 104 12.78 -3.50 -5.03
N ARG A 105 12.78 -4.57 -5.84
CA ARG A 105 13.97 -5.37 -6.19
C ARG A 105 14.44 -5.18 -7.62
N LYS A 106 13.51 -5.04 -8.56
CA LYS A 106 13.79 -4.95 -10.00
C LYS A 106 13.92 -3.49 -10.43
N GLY A 107 14.59 -3.26 -11.55
CA GLY A 107 14.68 -1.92 -12.14
C GLY A 107 15.61 -0.95 -11.40
N LEU A 108 16.57 -1.46 -10.64
CA LEU A 108 17.59 -0.64 -9.96
C LEU A 108 18.67 -0.12 -10.92
N GLY A 109 18.76 -0.64 -12.14
CA GLY A 109 19.74 -0.19 -13.15
C GLY A 109 21.19 -0.61 -12.86
N ILE A 110 21.47 -1.17 -11.68
CA ILE A 110 22.80 -1.61 -11.25
C ILE A 110 22.78 -3.11 -10.97
N ALA A 111 23.79 -3.81 -11.49
CA ALA A 111 24.01 -5.21 -11.18
C ALA A 111 24.76 -5.33 -9.85
N PHE A 112 24.09 -5.88 -8.84
CA PHE A 112 24.71 -6.25 -7.58
C PHE A 112 25.05 -7.74 -7.61
N GLY A 113 26.12 -8.14 -6.92
CA GLY A 113 26.49 -9.56 -6.77
C GLY A 113 25.47 -10.40 -5.99
N GLU A 114 24.47 -9.75 -5.38
CA GLU A 114 23.39 -10.35 -4.63
C GLU A 114 22.07 -9.54 -4.80
N PRO A 115 20.89 -10.12 -4.54
CA PRO A 115 19.63 -9.39 -4.62
C PRO A 115 19.56 -8.24 -3.61
N ARG A 116 19.43 -7.00 -4.09
CA ARG A 116 19.21 -5.79 -3.28
C ARG A 116 17.77 -5.29 -3.38
N PHE A 117 17.31 -4.65 -2.31
CA PHE A 117 15.98 -4.08 -2.17
C PHE A 117 16.05 -2.64 -1.70
N VAL A 118 15.13 -1.80 -2.17
CA VAL A 118 14.97 -0.42 -1.66
C VAL A 118 14.43 -0.48 -0.24
N ILE A 119 15.23 -0.06 0.75
CA ILE A 119 14.86 -0.06 2.16
C ILE A 119 14.14 1.23 2.54
N SER A 120 14.68 2.36 2.07
CA SER A 120 14.12 3.68 2.33
C SER A 120 14.51 4.66 1.22
N ILE A 121 13.75 5.74 1.10
CA ILE A 121 13.98 6.80 0.14
C ILE A 121 14.06 8.10 0.94
N HIS A 122 15.12 8.88 0.71
CA HIS A 122 15.42 10.11 1.44
C HIS A 122 15.36 11.29 0.46
N PRO A 123 14.19 11.92 0.27
CA PRO A 123 14.03 12.95 -0.76
C PRO A 123 14.91 14.18 -0.57
N GLN A 124 15.26 14.50 0.69
CA GLN A 124 16.08 15.68 1.04
C GLN A 124 17.54 15.51 0.58
N SER A 125 18.13 14.34 0.81
CA SER A 125 19.49 14.00 0.34
C SER A 125 19.51 13.37 -1.04
N ARG A 126 18.34 13.07 -1.63
CA ARG A 126 18.15 12.35 -2.90
C ARG A 126 18.80 10.97 -2.88
N GLN A 127 18.79 10.32 -1.72
CA GLN A 127 19.38 8.99 -1.56
C GLN A 127 18.32 7.91 -1.59
N VAL A 128 18.65 6.79 -2.23
CA VAL A 128 17.86 5.56 -2.17
C VAL A 128 18.70 4.51 -1.46
N VAL A 129 18.26 4.13 -0.26
CA VAL A 129 18.98 3.16 0.58
C VAL A 129 18.67 1.75 0.10
N LEU A 130 19.70 0.97 -0.19
CA LEU A 130 19.61 -0.42 -0.65
C LEU A 130 20.16 -1.37 0.41
N GLY A 131 19.43 -2.46 0.63
CA GLY A 131 19.77 -3.48 1.62
C GLY A 131 19.32 -4.86 1.19
N LEU A 132 19.39 -5.79 2.13
CA LEU A 132 18.90 -7.15 1.98
C LEU A 132 17.39 -7.21 2.27
N ARG A 133 16.78 -8.34 1.93
CA ARG A 133 15.36 -8.57 2.24
C ARG A 133 15.08 -8.53 3.74
N SER A 134 16.01 -9.00 4.56
CA SER A 134 15.90 -8.96 6.03
C SER A 134 15.74 -7.54 6.56
N ASP A 135 16.33 -6.55 5.89
CA ASP A 135 16.33 -5.15 6.34
C ASP A 135 14.97 -4.47 6.10
N LEU A 136 14.08 -5.10 5.34
CA LEU A 136 12.70 -4.65 5.15
C LEU A 136 11.74 -5.14 6.25
N ALA A 137 12.20 -6.04 7.12
CA ALA A 137 11.38 -6.69 8.12
C ALA A 137 11.12 -5.73 9.29
N THR A 138 9.85 -5.47 9.59
CA THR A 138 9.46 -4.78 10.83
C THR A 138 8.27 -5.48 11.47
N THR A 139 8.23 -5.50 12.79
CA THR A 139 7.05 -5.92 13.55
C THR A 139 6.27 -4.73 14.09
N ARG A 140 6.85 -3.52 14.09
CA ARG A 140 6.22 -2.31 14.63
C ARG A 140 5.95 -1.29 13.53
N ILE A 141 4.73 -0.76 13.50
CA ILE A 141 4.27 0.21 12.51
C ILE A 141 3.55 1.35 13.22
N GLU A 142 3.97 2.59 12.96
CA GLU A 142 3.22 3.77 13.35
C GLU A 142 2.25 4.18 12.25
N VAL A 143 1.00 4.44 12.63
CA VAL A 143 -0.07 4.80 11.69
C VAL A 143 -0.74 6.09 12.15
N HIS A 144 -0.93 7.02 11.21
CA HIS A 144 -1.57 8.32 11.45
C HIS A 144 -2.77 8.55 10.52
N ASP A 145 -3.56 9.58 10.84
CA ASP A 145 -4.82 9.93 10.17
C ASP A 145 -5.74 8.72 9.99
N VAL A 146 -5.87 7.96 11.08
CA VAL A 146 -6.73 6.77 11.11
C VAL A 146 -8.19 7.17 10.87
N ASN A 147 -8.82 6.44 9.97
CA ASN A 147 -10.24 6.49 9.68
C ASN A 147 -10.91 5.20 10.20
N TRP A 148 -11.79 5.34 11.19
CA TRP A 148 -12.54 4.22 11.77
C TRP A 148 -13.87 4.03 11.03
N LEU A 149 -14.10 2.82 10.54
CA LEU A 149 -15.32 2.43 9.81
C LEU A 149 -16.30 1.62 10.67
N SER A 150 -15.82 1.08 11.79
CA SER A 150 -16.63 0.56 12.88
C SER A 150 -16.75 1.59 14.01
N ASP A 151 -17.49 1.24 15.06
CA ASP A 151 -17.27 1.89 16.35
C ASP A 151 -15.80 1.81 16.73
N ARG A 152 -15.28 2.89 17.33
CA ARG A 152 -13.90 2.96 17.76
C ARG A 152 -13.65 1.78 18.71
N PRO A 153 -12.62 0.94 18.46
CA PRO A 153 -12.30 -0.18 19.33
C PRO A 153 -11.75 0.32 20.68
N ALA A 154 -11.54 -0.62 21.61
CA ALA A 154 -10.82 -0.35 22.84
C ALA A 154 -9.40 0.18 22.55
N ASP A 155 -8.78 0.84 23.54
CA ASP A 155 -7.43 1.40 23.38
C ASP A 155 -6.37 0.35 23.08
N ASN A 156 -6.66 -0.94 23.34
CA ASN A 156 -5.86 -2.06 22.89
C ASN A 156 -6.79 -3.16 22.36
N PHE A 157 -6.50 -3.67 21.16
CA PHE A 157 -7.29 -4.75 20.56
C PHE A 157 -6.43 -5.63 19.64
N ARG A 158 -6.94 -6.83 19.36
CA ARG A 158 -6.34 -7.79 18.42
C ARG A 158 -7.11 -7.75 17.11
N CYS A 159 -6.37 -7.82 16.01
CA CYS A 159 -6.93 -7.83 14.66
C CYS A 159 -5.85 -8.34 13.68
N GLU A 160 -6.14 -8.26 12.39
CA GLU A 160 -5.11 -8.39 11.35
C GLU A 160 -4.81 -7.03 10.71
N VAL A 161 -3.58 -6.82 10.26
CA VAL A 161 -3.17 -5.62 9.51
C VAL A 161 -2.76 -5.98 8.09
N LYS A 162 -3.24 -5.21 7.11
CA LYS A 162 -2.79 -5.29 5.71
C LYS A 162 -2.10 -3.98 5.34
N VAL A 163 -0.83 -4.06 4.94
CA VAL A 163 0.03 -2.89 4.65
C VAL A 163 0.24 -2.63 3.15
N ARG A 164 -0.25 -3.55 2.32
CA ARG A 164 -0.21 -3.49 0.85
C ARG A 164 -1.41 -4.21 0.27
N TYR A 165 -1.96 -3.66 -0.82
CA TYR A 165 -3.18 -4.19 -1.46
C TYR A 165 -3.13 -5.69 -1.81
N ARG A 166 -1.99 -6.18 -2.35
CA ARG A 166 -1.83 -7.59 -2.76
C ARG A 166 -1.14 -8.47 -1.73
N GLN A 167 -0.83 -7.95 -0.54
CA GLN A 167 -0.24 -8.73 0.53
C GLN A 167 -1.35 -9.37 1.38
N LYS A 168 -1.06 -10.52 1.98
CA LYS A 168 -1.92 -11.08 3.01
C LYS A 168 -1.93 -10.16 4.23
N SER A 169 -3.04 -10.16 4.97
CA SER A 169 -3.06 -9.55 6.29
C SER A 169 -2.25 -10.39 7.28
N GLU A 170 -1.71 -9.74 8.30
CA GLU A 170 -0.89 -10.37 9.33
C GLU A 170 -1.52 -10.12 10.71
N PRO A 171 -1.63 -11.13 11.59
CA PRO A 171 -2.11 -10.95 12.96
C PRO A 171 -1.28 -9.92 13.73
N CYS A 172 -1.96 -9.07 14.50
CA CYS A 172 -1.31 -8.00 15.26
C CYS A 172 -2.13 -7.57 16.48
N SER A 173 -1.47 -6.86 17.39
CA SER A 173 -2.11 -5.98 18.38
C SER A 173 -2.01 -4.53 17.94
N VAL A 174 -3.08 -3.78 18.15
CA VAL A 174 -3.14 -2.34 17.89
C VAL A 174 -3.33 -1.62 19.21
N GLN A 175 -2.47 -0.63 19.46
CA GLN A 175 -2.57 0.31 20.56
C GLN A 175 -3.01 1.67 20.03
N VAL A 176 -4.11 2.20 20.56
CA VAL A 176 -4.68 3.49 20.16
C VAL A 176 -4.17 4.59 21.09
N HIS A 177 -3.42 5.53 20.53
CA HIS A 177 -2.90 6.68 21.27
C HIS A 177 -3.84 7.89 21.20
N SER A 178 -4.58 8.03 20.10
CA SER A 178 -5.62 9.05 19.90
C SER A 178 -6.60 8.62 18.80
N GLU A 179 -7.64 9.42 18.51
CA GLU A 179 -8.59 9.17 17.42
C GLU A 179 -7.91 8.88 16.07
N LYS A 180 -6.73 9.48 15.84
CA LYS A 180 -6.04 9.45 14.55
C LYS A 180 -4.67 8.79 14.58
N GLN A 181 -4.22 8.27 15.72
CA GLN A 181 -2.87 7.73 15.85
C GLN A 181 -2.89 6.39 16.59
N VAL A 182 -2.26 5.40 15.98
CA VAL A 182 -2.12 4.06 16.53
C VAL A 182 -0.73 3.50 16.29
N THR A 183 -0.31 2.57 17.15
CA THR A 183 0.84 1.71 16.91
C THR A 183 0.33 0.29 16.68
N VAL A 184 0.89 -0.36 15.67
CA VAL A 184 0.62 -1.76 15.35
C VAL A 184 1.86 -2.57 15.70
N ASP A 185 1.66 -3.63 16.48
CA ASP A 185 2.66 -4.64 16.80
C ASP A 185 2.22 -5.97 16.19
N ALA A 186 2.85 -6.35 15.07
CA ALA A 186 2.58 -7.58 14.34
C ALA A 186 3.27 -8.78 14.98
N ASP A 187 2.60 -9.93 14.97
CA ASP A 187 3.10 -11.17 15.56
C ASP A 187 4.28 -11.75 14.78
N SER A 188 4.38 -11.42 13.49
CA SER A 188 5.44 -11.85 12.59
C SER A 188 5.98 -10.66 11.79
N PRO A 189 7.26 -10.70 11.36
CA PRO A 189 7.84 -9.60 10.61
C PRO A 189 7.14 -9.36 9.27
N ILE A 190 6.72 -8.11 9.06
CA ILE A 190 6.12 -7.63 7.83
C ILE A 190 7.21 -7.03 6.96
N PHE A 191 7.27 -7.45 5.70
CA PHE A 191 8.29 -6.97 4.76
C PHE A 191 7.73 -5.85 3.87
N GLY A 192 8.50 -4.78 3.71
CA GLY A 192 8.18 -3.70 2.77
C GLY A 192 7.08 -2.77 3.29
N VAL A 193 7.04 -2.53 4.58
CA VAL A 193 6.23 -1.46 5.17
C VAL A 193 6.79 -0.13 4.67
N ALA A 194 5.99 0.60 3.87
CA ALA A 194 6.44 1.79 3.16
C ALA A 194 5.69 3.03 3.68
N PRO A 195 6.39 4.10 4.07
CA PRO A 195 5.74 5.35 4.46
C PRO A 195 4.81 5.87 3.37
N GLY A 196 3.62 6.35 3.76
CA GLY A 196 2.58 6.81 2.84
C GLY A 196 1.73 5.70 2.21
N GLN A 197 2.04 4.42 2.41
CA GLN A 197 1.08 3.34 2.15
C GLN A 197 0.04 3.26 3.27
N ALA A 198 -1.09 2.63 2.99
CA ALA A 198 -2.13 2.42 3.98
C ALA A 198 -1.82 1.20 4.85
N ALA A 199 -2.15 1.30 6.14
CA ALA A 199 -2.29 0.17 7.04
C ALA A 199 -3.78 0.03 7.38
N VAL A 200 -4.39 -1.08 6.95
CA VAL A 200 -5.83 -1.33 7.11
C VAL A 200 -6.03 -2.48 8.10
N PHE A 201 -6.94 -2.29 9.06
CA PHE A 201 -7.21 -3.20 10.17
C PHE A 201 -8.48 -4.01 9.91
N TYR A 202 -8.38 -5.31 10.11
CA TYR A 202 -9.44 -6.28 9.83
C TYR A 202 -9.74 -7.13 11.06
N ASP A 203 -11.03 -7.28 11.36
CA ASP A 203 -11.55 -8.30 12.28
C ASP A 203 -12.25 -9.35 11.42
N GLU A 204 -11.55 -10.46 11.14
CA GLU A 204 -11.93 -11.42 10.09
C GLU A 204 -12.16 -10.69 8.74
N ASP A 205 -13.40 -10.70 8.25
CA ASP A 205 -13.79 -10.03 7.01
C ASP A 205 -14.20 -8.57 7.22
N ARG A 206 -14.42 -8.13 8.47
CA ARG A 206 -14.85 -6.77 8.76
C ARG A 206 -13.68 -5.81 8.71
N VAL A 207 -13.84 -4.72 7.96
CA VAL A 207 -12.89 -3.60 8.02
C VAL A 207 -13.21 -2.75 9.23
N ILE A 208 -12.29 -2.70 10.19
CA ILE A 208 -12.39 -1.88 11.40
C ILE A 208 -12.07 -0.42 11.05
N GLY A 209 -11.02 -0.22 10.26
CA GLY A 209 -10.52 1.09 9.84
C GLY A 209 -9.17 0.98 9.17
N GLY A 210 -8.50 2.11 8.98
CA GLY A 210 -7.13 2.15 8.49
C GLY A 210 -6.58 3.57 8.48
N GLY A 211 -5.27 3.70 8.32
CA GLY A 211 -4.60 4.99 8.24
C GLY A 211 -3.35 4.91 7.39
N TRP A 212 -2.51 5.94 7.46
CA TRP A 212 -1.29 6.04 6.69
C TRP A 212 -0.08 5.67 7.53
N ILE A 213 0.77 4.82 6.98
CA ILE A 213 2.02 4.41 7.60
C ILE A 213 2.93 5.63 7.67
N ARG A 214 3.34 5.98 8.89
CA ARG A 214 4.28 7.07 9.15
C ARG A 214 5.70 6.62 8.77
N GLY A 215 6.50 7.55 8.25
CA GLY A 215 7.94 7.34 8.14
C GLY A 215 8.63 7.56 9.48
N ASN A 216 9.58 6.69 9.82
CA ASN A 216 10.55 7.03 10.85
C ASN A 216 11.41 8.16 10.26
N ASN A 217 11.30 9.36 10.83
CA ASN A 217 12.22 10.46 10.53
C ASN A 217 13.62 10.12 11.02
#